data_AF-A0A372RG37-F1
#
_entry.id   AF-A0A372RG37-F1
#
_cell.length_a   1.000
_cell.length_b   1.000
_cell.length_c   1.000
_cell.angle_alpha   90.00
_cell.angle_beta   90.00
_cell.angle_gamma   90.00
#
_symmetry.space_group_name_H-M   'P 1'
#
loop_
_entity.id
_entity.type
_entity.pdbx_description
1 polymer ?
#
loop_
_entity_poly.entity_id
_entity_poly.type
_entity_poly.pdbx_seq_one_letter_code
_entity_poly.pdbx_strand_id
1 'polypeptide(L)'
;MSTLKRYSSKRNSENESSNTSSTNSVSTSLASDLDNLNLTEERLKRYADEANTLSSDTTCMEGETKLRARAILLREKAVSKTLNNIKLSMKVDFCFVLDCSGSMAPFIDAAKDCILQVSNYVKNTNPNIKFRVGFCGYRDYYNKDQRLQVFDFTDNYEDFTKYLRNNVLAISNDDDPEDVLGGLNAAVNQLNWNSTTRVLLHIGDYPPHGRRFTYLSDKYPDGDPSGLTPESILKEMQSKNILYFFGKVTDLTERMLQVFRGIIGEFPVFDIVGGDPIVLIEKLVKATSSSITLAVSLTSTVGNGSKDIYSLQQKKLDMNPNEPDWKILSLQKGVIMWYQIPKYLNELKDQKYFNKSELFSKSFSFKIASQPFSAGIEKCAYYALDDQNNPLVIKEYHCIGRTNPFEKYLEAIEISTVASFLSKEFNLITKRKKIHKVNFLDVKLLRTGAVDLHTRYYTIESRLQNSGYKRFNANTGIITELRHTLEAFAHFTYKYTNGYLVVCDLQGIELDGEFLLTDPAIHCVDPLRFGRTNFGKEGINQCFLANHKCNEICKKLRLNSSNSKFRLNFESLNLFKGCF
;
A
#
# COMPACT_ATOMS: atom_id res chain seq x y z
N MET A 1 -2.14 -67.08 -1.08
CA MET A 1 -1.31 -65.97 -1.59
C MET A 1 -1.41 -64.81 -0.60
N SER A 2 -0.64 -64.82 0.49
CA SER A 2 0.72 -64.25 0.60
C SER A 2 0.70 -62.72 0.41
N THR A 3 1.09 -61.85 1.33
CA THR A 3 1.63 -61.98 2.70
C THR A 3 1.64 -60.56 3.27
N LEU A 4 1.12 -60.38 4.49
CA LEU A 4 1.52 -59.25 5.33
C LEU A 4 3.02 -59.37 5.66
N LYS A 5 3.75 -58.26 5.65
CA LYS A 5 5.01 -58.11 6.39
C LYS A 5 4.99 -56.82 7.20
N ARG A 6 4.86 -56.97 8.52
CA ARG A 6 5.40 -56.07 9.55
C ARG A 6 6.87 -56.43 9.78
N TYR A 7 7.75 -55.44 9.95
CA TYR A 7 9.02 -55.48 10.72
C TYR A 7 9.45 -54.01 10.94
N SER A 8 9.18 -53.40 12.10
CA SER A 8 10.01 -53.29 13.32
C SER A 8 11.34 -52.52 13.19
N SER A 9 11.38 -51.37 13.87
CA SER A 9 12.51 -50.74 14.60
C SER A 9 13.95 -51.14 14.26
N LYS A 10 14.74 -50.15 13.83
CA LYS A 10 16.14 -49.97 14.25
C LYS A 10 16.37 -48.52 14.68
N ARG A 11 16.63 -48.34 15.98
CA ARG A 11 17.44 -47.22 16.48
C ARG A 11 18.85 -47.41 15.93
N ASN A 12 19.37 -46.43 15.22
CA ASN A 12 20.80 -46.17 15.14
C ASN A 12 21.01 -44.73 15.57
N SER A 13 21.59 -44.57 16.76
CA SER A 13 22.40 -43.43 17.12
C SER A 13 23.68 -43.47 16.29
N GLU A 14 23.97 -42.41 15.54
CA GLU A 14 25.34 -42.00 15.29
C GLU A 14 25.33 -40.54 14.82
N ASN A 15 26.17 -39.75 15.50
CA ASN A 15 26.46 -38.36 15.25
C ASN A 15 26.99 -38.17 13.82
N GLU A 16 26.49 -37.16 13.11
CA GLU A 16 27.36 -36.38 12.26
C GLU A 16 26.89 -34.93 12.22
N SER A 17 27.76 -34.09 12.78
CA SER A 17 27.69 -32.66 12.89
C SER A 17 27.64 -31.99 11.52
N SER A 18 26.58 -31.24 11.24
CA SER A 18 26.63 -30.09 10.33
C SER A 18 26.51 -28.81 11.14
N ASN A 19 27.60 -28.50 11.85
CA ASN A 19 27.84 -27.19 12.44
C ASN A 19 27.87 -26.13 11.33
N THR A 20 26.73 -25.51 11.03
CA THR A 20 26.72 -24.14 10.54
C THR A 20 26.75 -23.25 11.77
N SER A 21 27.97 -22.87 12.19
CA SER A 21 28.20 -22.00 13.32
C SER A 21 27.55 -20.64 13.06
N SER A 22 26.40 -20.39 13.66
CA SER A 22 25.91 -19.03 13.88
C SER A 22 26.76 -18.42 14.98
N THR A 23 27.70 -17.57 14.60
CA THR A 23 28.56 -16.86 15.55
C THR A 23 27.99 -15.48 15.84
N ASN A 24 28.00 -15.05 17.11
CA ASN A 24 27.78 -13.65 17.49
C ASN A 24 28.86 -12.70 16.93
N SER A 25 29.91 -13.23 16.30
CA SER A 25 30.99 -12.44 15.72
C SER A 25 30.70 -12.09 14.26
N VAL A 26 30.51 -10.80 14.04
CA VAL A 26 30.64 -10.11 12.75
C VAL A 26 32.00 -10.46 12.12
N SER A 27 32.08 -10.66 10.79
CA SER A 27 33.37 -10.89 10.12
C SER A 27 34.35 -9.75 10.40
N THR A 28 35.64 -10.02 10.55
CA THR A 28 36.65 -9.03 10.98
C THR A 28 36.68 -7.74 10.15
N SER A 29 36.43 -7.83 8.84
CA SER A 29 36.29 -6.67 7.95
C SER A 29 34.98 -5.88 8.12
N LEU A 30 33.89 -6.53 8.50
CA LEU A 30 32.61 -5.88 8.77
C LEU A 30 32.60 -5.29 10.19
N ALA A 31 33.34 -5.88 11.12
CA ALA A 31 33.52 -5.38 12.48
C ALA A 31 34.27 -4.05 12.49
N SER A 32 35.38 -3.93 11.74
CA SER A 32 36.11 -2.65 11.61
C SER A 32 35.26 -1.53 10.99
N ASP A 33 34.41 -1.85 10.01
CA ASP A 33 33.50 -0.89 9.38
C ASP A 33 32.41 -0.42 10.35
N LEU A 34 31.89 -1.34 11.17
CA LEU A 34 30.88 -1.05 12.19
C LEU A 34 31.44 -0.29 13.39
N ASP A 35 32.69 -0.55 13.78
CA ASP A 35 33.32 0.10 14.93
C ASP A 35 33.55 1.59 14.68
N ASN A 36 33.93 1.95 13.45
CA ASN A 36 34.09 3.35 13.02
C ASN A 36 32.77 4.10 12.85
N LEU A 37 31.62 3.41 12.84
CA LEU A 37 30.31 4.02 12.62
C LEU A 37 29.62 4.41 13.94
N ASN A 38 29.35 5.70 14.11
CA ASN A 38 28.48 6.21 15.17
C ASN A 38 27.01 6.18 14.71
N LEU A 39 26.33 5.04 14.95
CA LEU A 39 24.95 4.83 14.51
C LEU A 39 23.97 5.90 14.98
N THR A 40 24.12 6.38 16.22
CA THR A 40 23.25 7.44 16.76
C THR A 40 23.42 8.72 15.98
N GLU A 41 24.65 9.14 15.73
CA GLU A 41 24.93 10.36 14.97
C GLU A 41 24.50 10.25 13.51
N GLU A 42 24.73 9.10 12.85
CA GLU A 42 24.27 8.86 11.48
C GLU A 42 22.74 8.89 11.37
N ARG A 43 22.03 8.32 12.36
CA ARG A 43 20.57 8.41 12.47
C ARG A 43 20.11 9.87 12.56
N LEU A 44 20.75 10.66 13.43
CA LEU A 44 20.42 12.09 13.61
C LEU A 44 20.66 12.89 12.32
N LYS A 45 21.81 12.68 11.65
CA LYS A 45 22.13 13.31 10.37
C LYS A 45 21.10 12.95 9.31
N ARG A 46 20.73 11.67 9.18
CA ARG A 46 19.72 11.23 8.22
C ARG A 46 18.37 11.89 8.46
N TYR A 47 17.87 11.91 9.70
CA TYR A 47 16.60 12.58 9.99
C TYR A 47 16.64 14.08 9.71
N ALA A 48 17.76 14.74 10.01
CA ALA A 48 17.96 16.14 9.66
C ALA A 48 17.95 16.33 8.13
N ASP A 49 18.67 15.51 7.36
CA ASP A 49 18.77 15.60 5.90
C ASP A 49 17.45 15.28 5.19
N GLU A 50 16.76 14.21 5.60
CA GLU A 50 15.46 13.81 5.06
C GLU A 50 14.37 14.86 5.35
N ALA A 51 14.53 15.65 6.41
CA ALA A 51 13.64 16.77 6.73
C ALA A 51 14.10 18.11 6.12
N ASN A 52 15.41 18.34 5.96
CA ASN A 52 16.02 19.57 5.43
C ASN A 52 15.96 19.70 3.91
N THR A 53 15.45 18.69 3.19
CA THR A 53 15.20 18.82 1.73
C THR A 53 14.18 19.93 1.37
N LEU A 54 13.78 20.76 2.36
CA LEU A 54 12.89 21.93 2.29
C LEU A 54 13.51 23.22 2.90
N SER A 55 14.77 23.25 3.35
CA SER A 55 15.38 24.41 4.02
C SER A 55 16.87 24.51 3.72
N SER A 56 17.29 25.60 3.07
CA SER A 56 18.67 25.87 2.63
C SER A 56 19.55 26.48 3.73
N ASP A 57 19.60 25.86 4.92
CA ASP A 57 20.45 26.36 6.01
C ASP A 57 21.50 25.31 6.43
N THR A 58 22.68 25.44 5.84
CA THR A 58 23.88 24.70 6.24
C THR A 58 24.68 25.56 7.20
N THR A 59 24.57 25.31 8.50
CA THR A 59 25.55 25.75 9.49
C THR A 59 26.08 24.55 10.26
N CYS A 60 27.40 24.50 10.36
CA CYS A 60 28.22 23.56 11.11
C CYS A 60 27.91 23.75 12.61
N MET A 61 27.52 22.70 13.34
CA MET A 61 27.25 22.81 14.78
C MET A 61 27.73 21.60 15.58
N GLU A 62 28.39 21.94 16.68
CA GLU A 62 29.10 21.09 17.64
C GLU A 62 28.16 20.48 18.69
N GLY A 63 28.17 19.14 18.82
CA GLY A 63 27.60 18.36 19.92
C GLY A 63 26.32 17.56 19.60
N GLU A 64 26.29 16.27 19.99
CA GLU A 64 25.17 15.33 19.75
C GLU A 64 23.82 15.87 20.26
N THR A 65 23.79 16.53 21.41
CA THR A 65 22.56 17.12 21.98
C THR A 65 21.94 18.19 21.07
N LYS A 66 22.77 19.05 20.47
CA LYS A 66 22.29 20.09 19.55
C LYS A 66 21.81 19.47 18.23
N LEU A 67 22.52 18.46 17.71
CA LEU A 67 22.10 17.69 16.54
C LEU A 67 20.74 17.01 16.78
N ARG A 68 20.56 16.39 17.95
CA ARG A 68 19.29 15.76 18.33
C ARG A 68 18.14 16.76 18.39
N ALA A 69 18.33 17.89 19.06
CA ALA A 69 17.32 18.95 19.13
C ALA A 69 16.93 19.47 17.74
N ARG A 70 17.93 19.69 16.87
CA ARG A 70 17.72 20.09 15.47
C ARG A 70 16.94 19.03 14.68
N ALA A 71 17.33 17.77 14.79
CA ALA A 71 16.67 16.67 14.09
C ALA A 71 15.19 16.53 14.51
N ILE A 72 14.89 16.64 15.81
CA ILE A 72 13.51 16.62 16.32
C ILE A 72 12.70 17.77 15.71
N LEU A 73 13.19 19.00 15.81
CA LEU A 73 12.49 20.19 15.30
C LEU A 73 12.17 20.07 13.80
N LEU A 74 13.15 19.67 13.00
CA LEU A 74 12.97 19.50 11.56
C LEU A 74 12.00 18.37 11.24
N ARG A 75 12.09 17.26 11.99
CA ARG A 75 11.23 16.10 11.82
C ARG A 75 9.78 16.43 12.14
N GLU A 76 9.51 17.11 13.25
CA GLU A 76 8.16 17.55 13.63
C GLU A 76 7.55 18.48 12.57
N LYS A 77 8.34 19.43 12.03
CA LYS A 77 7.89 20.31 10.95
C LYS A 77 7.55 19.54 9.67
N ALA A 78 8.39 18.57 9.30
CA ALA A 78 8.15 17.71 8.14
C ALA A 78 6.91 16.83 8.33
N VAL A 79 6.74 16.21 9.50
CA VAL A 79 5.57 15.39 9.86
C VAL A 79 4.29 16.24 9.83
N SER A 80 4.31 17.44 10.41
CA SER A 80 3.17 18.35 10.40
C SER A 80 2.72 18.69 8.97
N LYS A 81 3.68 19.01 8.08
CA LYS A 81 3.40 19.25 6.66
C LYS A 81 2.77 18.02 5.99
N THR A 82 3.33 16.83 6.24
CA THR A 82 2.81 15.57 5.68
C THR A 82 1.39 15.26 6.18
N LEU A 83 1.12 15.40 7.48
CA LEU A 83 -0.21 15.19 8.05
C LEU A 83 -1.25 16.18 7.50
N ASN A 84 -0.86 17.43 7.27
CA ASN A 84 -1.73 18.41 6.61
C ASN A 84 -2.05 17.99 5.17
N ASN A 85 -1.07 17.49 4.41
CA ASN A 85 -1.29 16.96 3.06
C ASN A 85 -2.22 15.73 3.08
N ILE A 86 -2.03 14.82 4.04
CA ILE A 86 -2.90 13.65 4.23
C ILE A 86 -4.34 14.12 4.51
N LYS A 87 -4.53 15.07 5.43
CA LYS A 87 -5.85 15.64 5.72
C LYS A 87 -6.51 16.28 4.50
N LEU A 88 -5.74 16.97 3.65
CA LEU A 88 -6.24 17.56 2.40
C LEU A 88 -6.64 16.47 1.39
N SER A 89 -5.86 15.39 1.27
CA SER A 89 -6.18 14.25 0.39
C SER A 89 -7.46 13.50 0.79
N MET A 90 -7.91 13.63 2.04
CA MET A 90 -9.19 13.06 2.48
C MET A 90 -10.41 13.84 1.97
N LYS A 91 -10.21 15.01 1.35
CA LYS A 91 -11.25 15.73 0.61
C LYS A 91 -11.23 15.25 -0.84
N VAL A 92 -12.35 14.68 -1.29
CA VAL A 92 -12.46 14.00 -2.57
C VAL A 92 -13.55 14.64 -3.43
N ASP A 93 -13.26 14.88 -4.69
CA ASP A 93 -14.27 15.08 -5.72
C ASP A 93 -14.36 13.77 -6.51
N PHE A 94 -15.54 13.16 -6.52
CA PHE A 94 -15.79 11.89 -7.18
C PHE A 94 -16.83 12.09 -8.28
N CYS A 95 -16.47 11.81 -9.53
CA CYS A 95 -17.35 11.95 -10.69
C CYS A 95 -17.65 10.59 -11.31
N PHE A 96 -18.94 10.32 -11.56
CA PHE A 96 -19.35 9.29 -12.51
C PHE A 96 -19.33 9.85 -13.92
N VAL A 97 -18.66 9.16 -14.84
CA VAL A 97 -18.86 9.34 -16.27
C VAL A 97 -19.57 8.10 -16.77
N LEU A 98 -20.80 8.24 -17.27
CA LEU A 98 -21.66 7.09 -17.51
C LEU A 98 -22.23 7.14 -18.92
N ASP A 99 -22.09 6.02 -19.62
CA ASP A 99 -22.83 5.74 -20.83
C ASP A 99 -24.34 5.65 -20.52
N CYS A 100 -25.12 6.49 -21.19
CA CYS A 100 -26.56 6.62 -21.00
C CYS A 100 -27.39 6.07 -22.17
N SER A 101 -26.83 5.13 -22.94
CA SER A 101 -27.49 4.36 -23.98
C SER A 101 -28.47 3.31 -23.43
N GLY A 102 -29.23 2.68 -24.33
CA GLY A 102 -30.29 1.72 -24.02
C GLY A 102 -29.79 0.47 -23.30
N SER A 103 -28.65 -0.09 -23.74
CA SER A 103 -28.01 -1.27 -23.14
C SER A 103 -27.54 -1.00 -21.70
N MET A 104 -27.30 0.26 -21.38
CA MET A 104 -26.79 0.69 -20.09
C MET A 104 -27.88 0.90 -19.02
N ALA A 105 -29.17 0.67 -19.34
CA ALA A 105 -30.28 0.86 -18.41
C ALA A 105 -30.09 0.17 -17.03
N PRO A 106 -29.67 -1.11 -16.93
CA PRO A 106 -29.45 -1.74 -15.63
C PRO A 106 -28.34 -1.07 -14.81
N PHE A 107 -27.32 -0.53 -15.47
CA PHE A 107 -26.17 0.12 -14.85
C PHE A 107 -26.52 1.52 -14.36
N ILE A 108 -27.33 2.25 -15.11
CA ILE A 108 -27.90 3.53 -14.70
C ILE A 108 -28.75 3.35 -13.44
N ASP A 109 -29.59 2.31 -13.41
CA ASP A 109 -30.41 2.02 -12.23
C ASP A 109 -29.56 1.62 -11.02
N ALA A 110 -28.54 0.78 -11.21
CA ALA A 110 -27.59 0.47 -10.14
C ALA A 110 -26.83 1.72 -9.63
N ALA A 111 -26.48 2.65 -10.53
CA ALA A 111 -25.80 3.90 -10.17
C ALA A 111 -26.65 4.83 -9.30
N LYS A 112 -27.97 4.87 -9.53
CA LYS A 112 -28.92 5.67 -8.73
C LYS A 112 -28.90 5.29 -7.24
N ASP A 113 -28.73 4.01 -6.93
CA ASP A 113 -28.75 3.51 -5.55
C ASP A 113 -27.35 3.31 -4.93
N CYS A 114 -26.30 3.35 -5.76
CA CYS A 114 -24.91 3.13 -5.35
C CYS A 114 -24.40 4.18 -4.34
N ILE A 115 -24.67 5.47 -4.57
CA ILE A 115 -23.95 6.54 -3.86
C ILE A 115 -24.24 6.57 -2.35
N LEU A 116 -25.48 6.27 -1.94
CA LEU A 116 -25.87 6.22 -0.53
C LEU A 116 -25.19 5.06 0.19
N GLN A 117 -25.08 3.90 -0.48
CA GLN A 117 -24.39 2.73 0.06
C GLN A 117 -22.88 2.98 0.18
N VAL A 118 -22.27 3.58 -0.84
CA VAL A 118 -20.85 3.99 -0.82
C VAL A 118 -20.60 4.99 0.29
N SER A 119 -21.44 6.01 0.45
CA SER A 119 -21.32 7.01 1.51
C SER A 119 -21.34 6.35 2.90
N ASN A 120 -22.28 5.43 3.14
CA ASN A 120 -22.35 4.67 4.37
C ASN A 120 -21.12 3.77 4.57
N TYR A 121 -20.67 3.07 3.53
CA TYR A 121 -19.48 2.22 3.58
C TYR A 121 -18.22 3.04 3.92
N VAL A 122 -17.97 4.14 3.21
CA VAL A 122 -16.82 5.02 3.43
C VAL A 122 -16.90 5.65 4.82
N LYS A 123 -18.06 6.11 5.28
CA LYS A 123 -18.24 6.64 6.65
C LYS A 123 -17.95 5.59 7.73
N ASN A 124 -18.24 4.32 7.44
CA ASN A 124 -18.01 3.22 8.38
C ASN A 124 -16.55 2.78 8.42
N THR A 125 -15.90 2.68 7.26
CA THR A 125 -14.53 2.16 7.12
C THR A 125 -13.47 3.26 7.23
N ASN A 126 -13.72 4.44 6.68
CA ASN A 126 -12.81 5.58 6.63
C ASN A 126 -13.54 6.91 6.96
N PRO A 127 -13.99 7.12 8.22
CA PRO A 127 -14.81 8.28 8.61
C PRO A 127 -14.23 9.66 8.29
N ASN A 128 -12.90 9.76 8.15
CA ASN A 128 -12.21 11.00 7.82
C ASN A 128 -12.33 11.40 6.34
N ILE A 129 -12.66 10.47 5.44
CA ILE A 129 -12.89 10.79 4.03
C ILE A 129 -14.20 11.55 3.88
N LYS A 130 -14.14 12.72 3.25
CA LYS A 130 -15.29 13.55 2.87
C LYS A 130 -15.27 13.72 1.37
N PHE A 131 -16.37 13.41 0.71
CA PHE A 131 -16.42 13.47 -0.74
C PHE A 131 -17.67 14.17 -1.26
N ARG A 132 -17.49 14.94 -2.33
CA ARG A 132 -18.56 15.48 -3.17
C ARG A 132 -18.73 14.57 -4.38
N VAL A 133 -19.96 14.44 -4.87
CA VAL A 133 -20.30 13.62 -6.02
C VAL A 133 -20.75 14.50 -7.19
N GLY A 134 -20.21 14.25 -8.38
CA GLY A 134 -20.61 14.84 -9.65
C GLY A 134 -20.99 13.76 -10.66
N PHE A 135 -21.66 14.15 -11.74
CA PHE A 135 -22.07 13.22 -12.80
C PHE A 135 -21.94 13.84 -14.17
N CYS A 136 -21.47 13.04 -15.14
CA CYS A 136 -21.45 13.35 -16.54
C CYS A 136 -21.96 12.14 -17.34
N GLY A 137 -23.20 12.22 -17.80
CA GLY A 137 -23.78 11.24 -18.72
C GLY A 137 -23.45 11.61 -20.16
N TYR A 138 -23.10 10.64 -20.98
CA TYR A 138 -22.94 10.82 -22.42
C TYR A 138 -23.76 9.79 -23.20
N ARG A 139 -24.08 10.17 -24.43
CA ARG A 139 -24.76 9.39 -25.49
C ARG A 139 -24.15 9.82 -26.82
N ASP A 140 -24.52 9.21 -27.93
CA ASP A 140 -24.04 9.57 -29.25
C ASP A 140 -24.53 10.95 -29.76
N TYR A 141 -23.82 11.49 -30.75
CA TYR A 141 -23.99 12.75 -31.46
C TYR A 141 -25.41 12.98 -31.99
N TYR A 142 -26.09 11.94 -32.48
CA TYR A 142 -27.44 12.11 -33.03
C TYR A 142 -28.49 12.42 -31.95
N ASN A 143 -28.18 12.23 -30.67
CA ASN A 143 -29.04 12.61 -29.55
C ASN A 143 -29.07 14.13 -29.30
N LYS A 144 -28.27 14.94 -30.03
CA LYS A 144 -28.29 16.42 -30.01
C LYS A 144 -28.25 17.00 -28.60
N ASP A 145 -29.29 17.71 -28.16
CA ASP A 145 -29.35 18.38 -26.86
C ASP A 145 -29.36 17.38 -25.68
N GLN A 146 -29.72 16.12 -25.94
CA GLN A 146 -29.67 15.04 -24.95
C GLN A 146 -28.35 14.26 -24.97
N ARG A 147 -27.39 14.66 -25.82
CA ARG A 147 -26.08 14.00 -25.95
C ARG A 147 -25.30 13.99 -24.63
N LEU A 148 -25.26 15.11 -23.92
CA LEU A 148 -24.48 15.27 -22.69
C LEU A 148 -25.38 15.71 -21.53
N GLN A 149 -25.17 15.13 -20.36
CA GLN A 149 -25.88 15.49 -19.12
C GLN A 149 -24.87 15.74 -18.01
N VAL A 150 -24.74 16.98 -17.57
CA VAL A 150 -23.74 17.38 -16.57
C VAL A 150 -24.44 17.80 -15.28
N PHE A 151 -23.98 17.26 -14.17
CA PHE A 151 -24.40 17.64 -12.82
C PHE A 151 -23.14 17.92 -11.98
N ASP A 152 -23.01 19.16 -11.53
CA ASP A 152 -21.84 19.62 -10.80
C ASP A 152 -21.76 19.00 -9.38
N PHE A 153 -20.59 19.10 -8.77
CA PHE A 153 -20.29 18.46 -7.48
C PHE A 153 -21.18 18.95 -6.34
N THR A 154 -21.82 18.00 -5.65
CA THR A 154 -22.58 18.22 -4.41
C THR A 154 -22.12 17.30 -3.29
N ASP A 155 -22.21 17.75 -2.04
CA ASP A 155 -22.13 16.89 -0.85
C ASP A 155 -23.51 16.43 -0.36
N ASN A 156 -24.60 16.91 -0.98
CA ASN A 156 -25.95 16.42 -0.75
C ASN A 156 -26.26 15.21 -1.66
N TYR A 157 -26.02 14.01 -1.15
CA TYR A 157 -26.24 12.76 -1.89
C TYR A 157 -27.70 12.53 -2.27
N GLU A 158 -28.66 13.10 -1.54
CA GLU A 158 -30.08 12.98 -1.86
C GLU A 158 -30.44 13.78 -3.10
N ASP A 159 -29.88 14.98 -3.25
CA ASP A 159 -30.09 15.82 -4.43
C ASP A 159 -29.45 15.19 -5.67
N PHE A 160 -28.27 14.57 -5.50
CA PHE A 160 -27.64 13.77 -6.54
C PHE A 160 -28.54 12.60 -6.98
N THR A 161 -29.04 11.80 -6.03
CA THR A 161 -29.92 10.67 -6.34
C THR A 161 -31.24 11.12 -6.98
N LYS A 162 -31.83 12.23 -6.51
CA LYS A 162 -33.03 12.82 -7.14
C LYS A 162 -32.74 13.25 -8.58
N TYR A 163 -31.59 13.90 -8.82
CA TYR A 163 -31.21 14.32 -10.17
C TYR A 163 -31.09 13.12 -11.10
N LEU A 164 -30.35 12.06 -10.71
CA LEU A 164 -30.21 10.86 -11.53
C LEU A 164 -31.55 10.18 -11.82
N ARG A 165 -32.43 10.08 -10.81
CA ARG A 165 -33.76 9.46 -10.98
C ARG A 165 -34.66 10.24 -11.94
N ASN A 166 -34.58 11.57 -11.91
CA ASN A 166 -35.51 12.42 -12.65
C ASN A 166 -35.02 12.78 -14.05
N ASN A 167 -33.70 12.84 -14.27
CA ASN A 167 -33.13 13.42 -15.50
C ASN A 167 -32.31 12.40 -16.32
N VAL A 168 -31.88 11.29 -15.73
CA VAL A 168 -31.02 10.31 -16.41
C VAL A 168 -31.85 9.08 -16.79
N LEU A 169 -32.18 9.01 -18.08
CA LEU A 169 -32.89 7.90 -18.70
C LEU A 169 -32.03 7.26 -19.78
N ALA A 170 -32.05 5.93 -19.85
CA ALA A 170 -31.49 5.19 -20.96
C ALA A 170 -32.29 5.52 -22.22
N ILE A 171 -31.62 5.91 -23.29
CA ILE A 171 -32.25 6.13 -24.60
C ILE A 171 -31.79 5.01 -25.51
N SER A 172 -32.74 4.28 -26.10
CA SER A 172 -32.42 3.20 -27.03
C SER A 172 -31.69 3.77 -28.24
N ASN A 173 -30.51 3.22 -28.50
CA ASN A 173 -29.63 3.62 -29.59
C ASN A 173 -29.66 2.55 -30.69
N ASP A 174 -29.50 2.98 -31.95
CA ASP A 174 -29.53 2.11 -33.15
C ASP A 174 -28.16 2.06 -33.85
N ASP A 175 -27.07 2.33 -33.14
CA ASP A 175 -25.71 2.21 -33.66
C ASP A 175 -24.68 1.99 -32.55
N ASP A 176 -23.60 1.29 -32.90
CA ASP A 176 -22.41 1.11 -32.08
C ASP A 176 -21.46 2.34 -32.25
N PRO A 177 -20.24 2.32 -31.68
CA PRO A 177 -19.59 3.43 -30.95
C PRO A 177 -20.41 4.61 -30.37
N GLU A 178 -19.91 5.20 -29.27
CA GLU A 178 -20.59 6.29 -28.54
C GLU A 178 -19.70 7.56 -28.38
N ASP A 179 -20.27 8.70 -27.97
CA ASP A 179 -19.53 9.96 -27.70
C ASP A 179 -18.77 9.94 -26.36
N VAL A 180 -17.94 8.92 -26.17
CA VAL A 180 -17.11 8.74 -24.96
C VAL A 180 -16.18 9.94 -24.77
N LEU A 181 -15.60 10.47 -25.85
CA LEU A 181 -14.67 11.60 -25.76
C LEU A 181 -15.39 12.90 -25.38
N GLY A 182 -16.59 13.15 -25.89
CA GLY A 182 -17.44 14.26 -25.46
C GLY A 182 -17.81 14.17 -23.98
N GLY A 183 -18.17 12.97 -23.50
CA GLY A 183 -18.43 12.71 -22.08
C GLY A 183 -17.23 12.99 -21.18
N LEU A 184 -16.05 12.48 -21.54
CA LEU A 184 -14.82 12.72 -20.78
C LEU A 184 -14.40 14.20 -20.82
N ASN A 185 -14.53 14.85 -21.97
CA ASN A 185 -14.25 16.28 -22.10
C ASN A 185 -15.16 17.12 -21.21
N ALA A 186 -16.47 16.84 -21.21
CA ALA A 186 -17.42 17.53 -20.35
C ALA A 186 -17.10 17.32 -18.86
N ALA A 187 -16.77 16.10 -18.44
CA ALA A 187 -16.36 15.83 -17.06
C ALA A 187 -15.09 16.60 -16.65
N VAL A 188 -14.11 16.71 -17.54
CA VAL A 188 -12.82 17.39 -17.27
C VAL A 188 -12.96 18.92 -17.28
N ASN A 189 -13.86 19.46 -18.11
CA ASN A 189 -13.91 20.89 -18.42
C ASN A 189 -15.14 21.64 -17.90
N GLN A 190 -16.25 20.97 -17.64
CA GLN A 190 -17.49 21.61 -17.19
C GLN A 190 -17.76 21.45 -15.68
N LEU A 191 -17.14 20.46 -15.03
CA LEU A 191 -17.29 20.23 -13.59
C LEU A 191 -16.28 21.05 -12.75
N ASN A 192 -16.71 21.47 -11.56
CA ASN A 192 -15.92 22.34 -10.68
C ASN A 192 -15.06 21.53 -9.68
N TRP A 193 -13.94 21.00 -10.19
CA TRP A 193 -12.95 20.23 -9.44
C TRP A 193 -12.16 21.09 -8.42
N ASN A 194 -12.53 21.03 -7.14
CA ASN A 194 -11.93 21.83 -6.06
C ASN A 194 -11.18 21.01 -5.01
N SER A 195 -11.44 19.70 -4.93
CA SER A 195 -10.79 18.81 -3.96
C SER A 195 -9.36 18.44 -4.38
N THR A 196 -8.53 18.08 -3.40
CA THR A 196 -7.15 17.63 -3.63
C THR A 196 -7.12 16.26 -4.31
N THR A 197 -7.98 15.34 -3.87
CA THR A 197 -8.15 14.05 -4.54
C THR A 197 -9.32 14.17 -5.51
N ARG A 198 -9.07 13.85 -6.77
CA ARG A 198 -10.03 13.96 -7.88
C ARG A 198 -10.14 12.61 -8.55
N VAL A 199 -11.34 12.06 -8.59
CA VAL A 199 -11.61 10.70 -9.06
C VAL A 199 -12.67 10.74 -10.13
N LEU A 200 -12.36 10.14 -11.28
CA LEU A 200 -13.31 9.95 -12.37
C LEU A 200 -13.47 8.45 -12.59
N LEU A 201 -14.65 7.92 -12.28
CA LEU A 201 -15.03 6.54 -12.58
C LEU A 201 -15.90 6.55 -13.84
N HIS A 202 -15.30 6.11 -14.94
CA HIS A 202 -15.94 5.99 -16.23
C HIS A 202 -16.52 4.59 -16.40
N ILE A 203 -17.81 4.47 -16.72
CA ILE A 203 -18.51 3.21 -16.91
C ILE A 203 -19.20 3.24 -18.27
N GLY A 204 -18.88 2.28 -19.12
CA GLY A 204 -19.43 2.17 -20.46
C GLY A 204 -19.24 0.77 -21.03
N ASP A 205 -20.10 0.42 -21.98
CA ASP A 205 -20.09 -0.84 -22.72
C ASP A 205 -19.54 -0.70 -24.15
N TYR A 206 -19.56 0.50 -24.74
CA TYR A 206 -19.03 0.77 -26.07
C TYR A 206 -17.81 1.73 -26.10
N PRO A 207 -16.91 1.59 -27.09
CA PRO A 207 -15.76 2.48 -27.27
C PRO A 207 -16.14 3.81 -27.95
N PRO A 208 -15.25 4.83 -27.94
CA PRO A 208 -15.41 6.05 -28.74
C PRO A 208 -15.38 5.77 -30.25
N HIS A 209 -15.94 6.70 -31.02
CA HIS A 209 -15.79 6.76 -32.47
C HIS A 209 -14.32 6.77 -32.93
N GLY A 210 -14.05 6.06 -34.02
CA GLY A 210 -12.78 5.95 -34.71
C GLY A 210 -12.28 4.51 -34.83
N ARG A 211 -11.80 4.14 -36.02
CA ARG A 211 -11.17 2.82 -36.33
C ARG A 211 -9.99 2.45 -35.44
N ARG A 212 -9.43 3.43 -34.72
CA ARG A 212 -8.37 3.26 -33.73
C ARG A 212 -8.85 2.48 -32.50
N PHE A 213 -10.11 2.65 -32.12
CA PHE A 213 -10.67 2.12 -30.87
C PHE A 213 -11.49 0.85 -31.07
N THR A 214 -11.98 0.58 -32.27
CA THR A 214 -12.87 -0.55 -32.52
C THR A 214 -12.76 -1.12 -33.94
N TYR A 215 -13.34 -2.30 -34.14
CA TYR A 215 -13.60 -2.90 -35.45
C TYR A 215 -15.10 -2.96 -35.78
N LEU A 216 -15.94 -2.43 -34.89
CA LEU A 216 -17.39 -2.33 -35.11
C LEU A 216 -17.70 -1.38 -36.27
N SER A 217 -18.91 -1.50 -36.80
CA SER A 217 -19.44 -0.49 -37.72
C SER A 217 -19.49 0.85 -36.98
N ASP A 218 -19.10 1.93 -37.66
CA ASP A 218 -18.99 3.25 -37.04
C ASP A 218 -19.37 4.32 -38.07
N LYS A 219 -20.33 5.18 -37.72
CA LYS A 219 -20.73 6.33 -38.54
C LYS A 219 -19.65 7.40 -38.63
N TYR A 220 -18.71 7.42 -37.68
CA TYR A 220 -17.61 8.38 -37.62
C TYR A 220 -16.26 7.66 -37.55
N PRO A 221 -15.91 6.87 -38.59
CA PRO A 221 -14.76 5.98 -38.55
C PRO A 221 -13.40 6.71 -38.50
N ASP A 222 -13.37 7.99 -38.87
CA ASP A 222 -12.18 8.83 -38.85
C ASP A 222 -11.96 9.53 -37.49
N GLY A 223 -12.86 9.32 -36.51
CA GLY A 223 -12.75 9.81 -35.15
C GLY A 223 -13.91 10.73 -34.75
N ASP A 224 -13.74 11.42 -33.63
CA ASP A 224 -14.74 12.31 -33.04
C ASP A 224 -15.15 13.46 -33.99
N PRO A 225 -16.46 13.63 -34.29
CA PRO A 225 -16.96 14.69 -35.15
C PRO A 225 -16.63 16.12 -34.70
N SER A 226 -16.43 16.36 -33.40
CA SER A 226 -16.05 17.67 -32.86
C SER A 226 -14.53 17.89 -32.87
N GLY A 227 -13.75 16.94 -33.38
CA GLY A 227 -12.28 16.99 -33.42
C GLY A 227 -11.61 16.68 -32.09
N LEU A 228 -12.33 16.11 -31.11
CA LEU A 228 -11.75 15.69 -29.84
C LEU A 228 -10.80 14.51 -30.04
N THR A 229 -9.66 14.54 -29.36
CA THR A 229 -8.69 13.44 -29.38
C THR A 229 -8.47 12.91 -27.97
N PRO A 230 -8.25 11.60 -27.79
CA PRO A 230 -7.95 11.06 -26.46
C PRO A 230 -6.65 11.65 -25.91
N GLU A 231 -5.68 11.98 -26.75
CA GLU A 231 -4.44 12.63 -26.32
C GLU A 231 -4.71 13.98 -25.65
N SER A 232 -5.58 14.80 -26.23
CA SER A 232 -5.91 16.11 -25.66
C SER A 232 -6.60 15.98 -24.31
N ILE A 233 -7.69 15.19 -24.25
CA ILE A 233 -8.54 15.06 -23.07
C ILE A 233 -7.81 14.37 -21.93
N LEU A 234 -7.14 13.25 -22.21
CA LEU A 234 -6.51 12.45 -21.15
C LEU A 234 -5.24 13.13 -20.61
N LYS A 235 -4.46 13.83 -21.43
CA LYS A 235 -3.33 14.64 -20.93
C LYS A 235 -3.82 15.85 -20.13
N GLU A 236 -4.93 16.46 -20.52
CA GLU A 236 -5.55 17.53 -19.73
C GLU A 236 -6.02 16.98 -18.37
N MET A 237 -6.69 15.84 -18.37
CA MET A 237 -7.10 15.12 -17.16
C MET A 237 -5.91 14.86 -16.21
N GLN A 238 -4.77 14.41 -16.75
CA GLN A 238 -3.53 14.25 -15.99
C GLN A 238 -3.02 15.57 -15.43
N SER A 239 -3.00 16.64 -16.22
CA SER A 239 -2.55 17.97 -15.78
C SER A 239 -3.39 18.54 -14.63
N LYS A 240 -4.67 18.14 -14.58
CA LYS A 240 -5.63 18.46 -13.52
C LYS A 240 -5.63 17.45 -12.37
N ASN A 241 -4.74 16.45 -12.36
CA ASN A 241 -4.67 15.40 -11.33
C ASN A 241 -5.96 14.59 -11.14
N ILE A 242 -6.75 14.42 -12.19
CA ILE A 242 -8.01 13.67 -12.14
C ILE A 242 -7.71 12.20 -12.39
N LEU A 243 -7.74 11.37 -11.35
CA LEU A 243 -7.44 9.94 -11.44
C LEU A 243 -8.56 9.21 -12.17
N TYR A 244 -8.20 8.59 -13.30
CA TYR A 244 -9.10 7.83 -14.15
C TYR A 244 -9.23 6.39 -13.68
N PHE A 245 -10.46 5.90 -13.59
CA PHE A 245 -10.81 4.52 -13.31
C PHE A 245 -11.87 4.09 -14.32
N PHE A 246 -11.85 2.81 -14.71
CA PHE A 246 -12.82 2.30 -15.67
C PHE A 246 -13.64 1.13 -15.11
N GLY A 247 -14.95 1.18 -15.26
CA GLY A 247 -15.88 0.09 -15.01
C GLY A 247 -16.22 -0.58 -16.34
N LYS A 248 -15.57 -1.72 -16.60
CA LYS A 248 -15.72 -2.48 -17.84
C LYS A 248 -17.00 -3.31 -17.81
N VAL A 249 -17.94 -3.01 -18.70
CA VAL A 249 -19.19 -3.75 -18.83
C VAL A 249 -19.07 -4.88 -19.85
N THR A 250 -18.35 -4.64 -20.95
CA THR A 250 -18.12 -5.59 -22.05
C THR A 250 -16.65 -5.58 -22.50
N ASP A 251 -16.26 -6.59 -23.27
CA ASP A 251 -14.93 -6.67 -23.90
C ASP A 251 -14.77 -5.75 -25.13
N LEU A 252 -15.83 -5.09 -25.61
CA LEU A 252 -15.79 -4.21 -26.79
C LEU A 252 -14.87 -3.00 -26.57
N THR A 253 -14.72 -2.59 -25.31
CA THR A 253 -13.89 -1.45 -24.89
C THR A 253 -12.40 -1.79 -24.76
N GLU A 254 -11.97 -3.05 -24.92
CA GLU A 254 -10.58 -3.45 -24.60
C GLU A 254 -9.54 -2.68 -25.42
N ARG A 255 -9.81 -2.46 -26.71
CA ARG A 255 -8.91 -1.71 -27.60
C ARG A 255 -8.85 -0.22 -27.23
N MET A 256 -9.96 0.37 -26.78
CA MET A 256 -9.96 1.71 -26.18
C MET A 256 -9.06 1.77 -24.95
N LEU A 257 -9.16 0.77 -24.05
CA LEU A 257 -8.34 0.72 -22.84
C LEU A 257 -6.84 0.61 -23.15
N GLN A 258 -6.46 -0.19 -24.16
CA GLN A 258 -5.08 -0.26 -24.64
C GLN A 258 -4.56 1.10 -25.14
N VAL A 259 -5.39 1.81 -25.92
CA VAL A 259 -5.04 3.15 -26.41
C VAL A 259 -4.88 4.13 -25.25
N PHE A 260 -5.81 4.14 -24.29
CA PHE A 260 -5.78 5.04 -23.14
C PHE A 260 -4.55 4.77 -22.26
N ARG A 261 -4.22 3.48 -22.02
CA ARG A 261 -3.00 3.08 -21.29
C ARG A 261 -1.74 3.59 -21.97
N GLY A 262 -1.69 3.57 -23.30
CA GLY A 262 -0.59 4.14 -24.07
C GLY A 262 -0.41 5.65 -23.92
N ILE A 263 -1.46 6.38 -23.52
CA ILE A 263 -1.44 7.84 -23.34
C ILE A 263 -1.14 8.23 -21.90
N ILE A 264 -1.85 7.63 -20.93
CA ILE A 264 -1.78 8.05 -19.52
C ILE A 264 -1.15 7.04 -18.56
N GLY A 265 -0.72 5.88 -19.06
CA GLY A 265 -0.19 4.79 -18.24
C GLY A 265 -1.27 3.86 -17.69
N GLU A 266 -0.86 2.91 -16.85
CA GLU A 266 -1.78 1.92 -16.26
C GLU A 266 -2.75 2.57 -15.26
N PHE A 267 -4.03 2.24 -15.40
CA PHE A 267 -5.10 2.65 -14.49
C PHE A 267 -6.00 1.47 -14.10
N PRO A 268 -6.68 1.52 -12.93
CA PRO A 268 -7.49 0.41 -12.48
C PRO A 268 -8.76 0.23 -13.32
N VAL A 269 -9.05 -1.02 -13.65
CA VAL A 269 -10.24 -1.46 -14.35
C VAL A 269 -11.01 -2.42 -13.46
N PHE A 270 -12.32 -2.23 -13.35
CA PHE A 270 -13.23 -3.09 -12.59
C PHE A 270 -14.19 -3.77 -13.55
N ASP A 271 -14.29 -5.09 -13.49
CA ASP A 271 -15.27 -5.83 -14.28
C ASP A 271 -16.66 -5.69 -13.67
N ILE A 272 -17.50 -4.89 -14.32
CA ILE A 272 -18.90 -4.63 -13.97
C ILE A 272 -19.77 -5.34 -15.02
N VAL A 273 -19.58 -6.65 -15.17
CA VAL A 273 -20.39 -7.44 -16.11
C VAL A 273 -21.85 -7.51 -15.62
N GLY A 274 -22.78 -7.34 -16.55
CA GLY A 274 -24.23 -7.39 -16.33
C GLY A 274 -24.74 -8.73 -15.80
N GLY A 275 -25.98 -8.74 -15.31
CA GLY A 275 -26.60 -9.90 -14.67
C GLY A 275 -27.65 -9.47 -13.65
N ASP A 276 -27.75 -10.23 -12.55
CA ASP A 276 -28.64 -9.93 -11.43
C ASP A 276 -28.44 -8.47 -10.91
N PRO A 277 -29.52 -7.67 -10.79
CA PRO A 277 -29.43 -6.27 -10.33
C PRO A 277 -28.73 -6.09 -8.98
N ILE A 278 -28.89 -7.03 -8.04
CA ILE A 278 -28.27 -6.98 -6.71
C ILE A 278 -26.75 -7.13 -6.85
N VAL A 279 -26.32 -8.12 -7.62
CA VAL A 279 -24.88 -8.35 -7.90
C VAL A 279 -24.27 -7.16 -8.61
N LEU A 280 -25.02 -6.51 -9.50
CA LEU A 280 -24.57 -5.32 -10.21
C LEU A 280 -24.35 -4.14 -9.26
N ILE A 281 -25.28 -3.88 -8.34
CA ILE A 281 -25.14 -2.85 -7.30
C ILE A 281 -23.92 -3.14 -6.43
N GLU A 282 -23.72 -4.39 -5.99
CA GLU A 282 -22.56 -4.79 -5.19
C GLU A 282 -21.24 -4.52 -5.91
N LYS A 283 -21.13 -4.91 -7.19
CA LYS A 283 -19.95 -4.64 -8.02
C LYS A 283 -19.69 -3.15 -8.15
N LEU A 284 -20.74 -2.35 -8.37
CA LEU A 284 -20.62 -0.90 -8.54
C LEU A 284 -20.23 -0.19 -7.22
N VAL A 285 -20.81 -0.59 -6.10
CA VAL A 285 -20.43 -0.11 -4.76
C VAL A 285 -18.98 -0.45 -4.48
N LYS A 286 -18.54 -1.66 -4.81
CA LYS A 286 -17.14 -2.09 -4.66
C LYS A 286 -16.20 -1.29 -5.55
N ALA A 287 -16.52 -1.12 -6.84
CA ALA A 287 -15.71 -0.30 -7.77
C ALA A 287 -15.59 1.14 -7.27
N THR A 288 -16.72 1.78 -6.94
CA THR A 288 -16.78 3.17 -6.47
C THR A 288 -15.99 3.37 -5.17
N SER A 289 -16.24 2.53 -4.15
CA SER A 289 -15.53 2.63 -2.87
C SER A 289 -14.03 2.33 -3.02
N SER A 290 -13.65 1.40 -3.91
CA SER A 290 -12.25 1.10 -4.21
C SER A 290 -11.58 2.26 -4.93
N SER A 291 -12.22 2.89 -5.92
CA SER A 291 -11.70 4.07 -6.62
C SER A 291 -11.41 5.22 -5.65
N ILE A 292 -12.36 5.56 -4.77
CA ILE A 292 -12.18 6.59 -3.75
C ILE A 292 -11.01 6.24 -2.83
N THR A 293 -10.99 5.01 -2.31
CA THR A 293 -10.01 4.61 -1.30
C THR A 293 -8.59 4.51 -1.87
N LEU A 294 -8.45 3.95 -3.08
CA LEU A 294 -7.18 3.91 -3.80
C LEU A 294 -6.68 5.31 -4.14
N ALA A 295 -7.56 6.19 -4.63
CA ALA A 295 -7.21 7.57 -4.94
C ALA A 295 -6.72 8.34 -3.71
N VAL A 296 -7.45 8.26 -2.59
CA VAL A 296 -7.03 8.90 -1.33
C VAL A 296 -5.71 8.29 -0.85
N SER A 297 -5.56 6.96 -0.90
CA SER A 297 -4.29 6.30 -0.53
C SER A 297 -3.13 6.82 -1.39
N LEU A 298 -3.30 6.94 -2.71
CA LEU A 298 -2.28 7.44 -3.63
C LEU A 298 -1.96 8.91 -3.35
N THR A 299 -2.95 9.79 -3.32
CA THR A 299 -2.75 11.23 -3.07
C THR A 299 -2.17 11.49 -1.68
N SER A 300 -2.56 10.71 -0.66
CA SER A 300 -2.03 10.86 0.70
C SER A 300 -0.56 10.46 0.82
N THR A 301 -0.08 9.55 -0.03
CA THR A 301 1.30 9.05 0.03
C THR A 301 2.24 9.82 -0.91
N VAL A 302 1.75 10.26 -2.07
CA VAL A 302 2.54 10.95 -3.11
C VAL A 302 2.44 12.49 -2.98
N GLY A 303 1.32 13.01 -2.47
CA GLY A 303 1.02 14.45 -2.44
C GLY A 303 0.31 14.94 -3.71
N ASN A 304 0.18 16.26 -3.86
CA ASN A 304 -0.57 16.92 -4.96
C ASN A 304 0.34 17.32 -6.16
N GLY A 305 1.56 16.79 -6.25
CA GLY A 305 2.47 17.05 -7.37
C GLY A 305 1.96 16.35 -8.62
N SER A 306 1.56 17.10 -9.65
CA SER A 306 0.83 16.54 -10.80
C SER A 306 1.60 15.56 -11.67
N LYS A 307 2.93 15.62 -11.63
CA LYS A 307 3.81 14.74 -12.39
C LYS A 307 4.07 13.40 -11.71
N ASP A 308 3.74 13.24 -10.42
CA ASP A 308 4.27 12.13 -9.62
C ASP A 308 3.35 10.89 -9.60
N ILE A 309 2.02 11.08 -9.60
CA ILE A 309 1.08 9.94 -9.53
C ILE A 309 1.06 9.15 -10.85
N TYR A 310 1.02 9.84 -11.99
CA TYR A 310 1.05 9.20 -13.31
C TYR A 310 2.45 8.71 -13.70
N SER A 311 3.52 9.38 -13.27
CA SER A 311 4.88 8.86 -13.51
C SER A 311 5.17 7.59 -12.71
N LEU A 312 4.59 7.41 -11.52
CA LEU A 312 4.63 6.13 -10.80
C LEU A 312 3.93 5.00 -11.58
N GLN A 313 2.81 5.30 -12.24
CA GLN A 313 2.12 4.35 -13.13
C GLN A 313 2.95 4.06 -14.38
N GLN A 314 3.62 5.07 -14.95
CA GLN A 314 4.46 4.91 -16.13
C GLN A 314 5.77 4.15 -15.84
N LYS A 315 6.37 4.33 -14.66
CA LYS A 315 7.54 3.55 -14.19
C LYS A 315 7.29 2.04 -14.13
N LYS A 316 6.03 1.59 -14.14
CA LYS A 316 5.72 0.15 -14.31
C LYS A 316 6.16 -0.41 -15.66
N LEU A 317 6.30 0.42 -16.70
CA LEU A 317 6.75 0.01 -18.02
C LEU A 317 8.25 -0.35 -18.05
N ASP A 318 9.06 0.16 -17.11
CA ASP A 318 10.48 -0.16 -16.98
C ASP A 318 10.75 -1.42 -16.11
N MET A 319 9.68 -2.04 -15.59
CA MET A 319 9.77 -3.23 -14.73
C MET A 319 9.54 -4.51 -15.53
N ASN A 320 10.17 -5.61 -15.08
CA ASN A 320 9.94 -6.93 -15.66
C ASN A 320 9.16 -7.81 -14.67
N PRO A 321 7.85 -8.04 -14.90
CA PRO A 321 7.04 -8.85 -13.99
C PRO A 321 7.38 -10.34 -14.03
N ASN A 322 8.09 -10.80 -15.06
CA ASN A 322 8.44 -12.20 -15.25
C ASN A 322 9.71 -12.57 -14.48
N GLU A 323 9.80 -13.82 -14.05
CA GLU A 323 11.06 -14.34 -13.50
C GLU A 323 12.17 -14.28 -14.57
N PRO A 324 13.40 -13.91 -14.19
CA PRO A 324 14.53 -13.92 -15.11
C PRO A 324 14.94 -15.36 -15.46
N ASP A 325 15.69 -15.52 -16.55
CA ASP A 325 16.41 -16.78 -16.77
C ASP A 325 17.53 -16.92 -15.72
N TRP A 326 17.33 -17.78 -14.73
CA TRP A 326 18.26 -18.00 -13.64
C TRP A 326 19.62 -18.57 -14.10
N LYS A 327 19.71 -19.15 -15.31
CA LYS A 327 20.96 -19.73 -15.83
C LYS A 327 21.96 -18.67 -16.26
N ILE A 328 21.48 -17.52 -16.74
CA ILE A 328 22.34 -16.43 -17.22
C ILE A 328 22.82 -15.50 -16.09
N LEU A 329 22.16 -15.56 -14.92
CA LEU A 329 22.52 -14.74 -13.76
C LEU A 329 23.66 -15.36 -12.95
N SER A 330 24.67 -14.55 -12.64
CA SER A 330 25.82 -14.95 -11.83
C SER A 330 25.48 -15.02 -10.34
N LEU A 331 26.08 -15.99 -9.65
CA LEU A 331 26.00 -16.09 -8.20
C LEU A 331 26.84 -14.98 -7.56
N GLN A 332 26.22 -14.18 -6.70
CA GLN A 332 26.84 -13.12 -5.93
C GLN A 332 27.05 -13.57 -4.47
N LYS A 333 28.01 -12.95 -3.80
CA LYS A 333 28.29 -13.15 -2.37
C LYS A 333 28.02 -11.88 -1.59
N GLY A 334 27.49 -12.03 -0.39
CA GLY A 334 27.26 -10.95 0.55
C GLY A 334 27.22 -11.45 1.98
N VAL A 335 26.88 -10.55 2.90
CA VAL A 335 26.65 -10.85 4.31
C VAL A 335 25.23 -10.43 4.65
N ILE A 336 24.45 -11.36 5.20
CA ILE A 336 23.14 -11.02 5.76
C ILE A 336 23.25 -10.76 7.26
N MET A 337 22.48 -9.79 7.73
CA MET A 337 22.47 -9.31 9.11
C MET A 337 21.04 -9.19 9.64
N TRP A 338 20.81 -9.49 10.92
CA TRP A 338 19.49 -9.41 11.54
C TRP A 338 19.57 -9.23 13.07
N TYR A 339 18.49 -8.71 13.65
CA TYR A 339 18.29 -8.69 15.11
C TYR A 339 17.53 -9.94 15.57
N GLN A 340 17.85 -10.43 16.77
CA GLN A 340 16.96 -11.39 17.41
C GLN A 340 15.63 -10.74 17.77
N ILE A 341 14.57 -11.53 17.80
CA ILE A 341 13.27 -11.05 18.25
C ILE A 341 13.34 -10.89 19.78
N PRO A 342 12.99 -9.70 20.31
CA PRO A 342 12.95 -9.45 21.75
C PRO A 342 12.15 -10.50 22.50
N LYS A 343 12.54 -10.78 23.74
CA LYS A 343 11.79 -11.67 24.64
C LYS A 343 10.77 -10.90 25.46
N TYR A 344 11.05 -9.64 25.78
CA TYR A 344 10.24 -8.84 26.68
C TYR A 344 9.88 -7.48 26.08
N LEU A 345 8.72 -6.95 26.47
CA LEU A 345 8.20 -5.69 25.94
C LEU A 345 9.10 -4.47 26.23
N ASN A 346 9.80 -4.45 27.37
CA ASN A 346 10.70 -3.36 27.74
C ASN A 346 11.92 -3.27 26.80
N GLU A 347 12.38 -4.38 26.24
CA GLU A 347 13.48 -4.41 25.26
C GLU A 347 13.12 -3.66 23.98
N LEU A 348 11.83 -3.55 23.62
CA LEU A 348 11.41 -2.72 22.47
C LEU A 348 11.78 -1.25 22.65
N LYS A 349 11.86 -0.76 23.89
CA LYS A 349 12.18 0.64 24.22
C LYS A 349 13.67 0.85 24.51
N ASP A 350 14.44 -0.23 24.61
CA ASP A 350 15.86 -0.16 24.92
C ASP A 350 16.65 0.27 23.68
N GLN A 351 17.29 1.43 23.77
CA GLN A 351 18.14 1.98 22.72
C GLN A 351 19.39 1.12 22.46
N LYS A 352 19.77 0.24 23.40
CA LYS A 352 20.92 -0.66 23.23
C LYS A 352 20.57 -1.91 22.42
N TYR A 353 19.31 -2.33 22.41
CA TYR A 353 18.91 -3.58 21.76
C TYR A 353 19.02 -3.49 20.23
N PHE A 354 18.58 -2.38 19.66
CA PHE A 354 18.66 -2.13 18.22
C PHE A 354 19.95 -1.37 17.87
N ASN A 355 21.08 -1.91 18.34
CA ASN A 355 22.40 -1.36 18.10
C ASN A 355 23.35 -2.40 17.52
N LYS A 356 24.52 -1.98 17.03
CA LYS A 356 25.48 -2.85 16.33
C LYS A 356 25.93 -4.08 17.13
N SER A 357 25.96 -4.01 18.47
CA SER A 357 26.43 -5.10 19.34
C SER A 357 25.51 -6.33 19.36
N GLU A 358 24.24 -6.16 19.04
CA GLU A 358 23.23 -7.23 19.06
C GLU A 358 22.90 -7.76 17.65
N LEU A 359 23.68 -7.36 16.64
CA LEU A 359 23.45 -7.71 15.24
C LEU A 359 24.11 -9.05 14.91
N PHE A 360 23.30 -10.03 14.56
CA PHE A 360 23.77 -11.32 14.07
C PHE A 360 24.12 -11.21 12.59
N SER A 361 25.12 -11.97 12.15
CA SER A 361 25.50 -11.99 10.74
C SER A 361 25.89 -13.38 10.26
N LYS A 362 25.72 -13.64 8.95
CA LYS A 362 26.29 -14.80 8.28
C LYS A 362 26.58 -14.51 6.81
N SER A 363 27.57 -15.19 6.25
CA SER A 363 27.82 -15.19 4.81
C SER A 363 26.61 -15.73 4.05
N PHE A 364 26.37 -15.17 2.88
CA PHE A 364 25.21 -15.49 2.06
C PHE A 364 25.56 -15.42 0.58
N SER A 365 25.03 -16.35 -0.22
CA SER A 365 25.21 -16.39 -1.66
C SER A 365 23.84 -16.36 -2.34
N PHE A 366 23.70 -15.59 -3.41
CA PHE A 366 22.40 -15.35 -4.04
C PHE A 366 22.50 -14.97 -5.52
N LYS A 367 21.40 -15.12 -6.24
CA LYS A 367 21.17 -14.54 -7.57
C LYS A 367 20.07 -13.49 -7.48
N ILE A 368 20.16 -12.42 -8.24
CA ILE A 368 19.17 -11.32 -8.27
C ILE A 368 18.89 -10.92 -9.70
N ALA A 369 17.62 -10.63 -10.02
CA ALA A 369 17.20 -10.09 -11.29
C ALA A 369 17.85 -8.72 -11.57
N SER A 370 18.13 -8.42 -12.83
CA SER A 370 18.67 -7.12 -13.26
C SER A 370 17.65 -5.99 -13.20
N GLN A 371 16.36 -6.32 -13.37
CA GLN A 371 15.25 -5.36 -13.32
C GLN A 371 14.30 -5.70 -12.17
N PRO A 372 13.72 -4.67 -11.52
CA PRO A 372 12.69 -4.91 -10.51
C PRO A 372 11.41 -5.42 -11.19
N PHE A 373 10.65 -6.23 -10.45
CA PHE A 373 9.33 -6.69 -10.88
C PHE A 373 8.20 -5.86 -10.26
N SER A 374 8.51 -5.11 -9.19
CA SER A 374 7.56 -4.23 -8.51
C SER A 374 8.31 -3.06 -7.87
N ALA A 375 7.63 -1.93 -7.71
CA ALA A 375 8.15 -0.74 -7.06
C ALA A 375 7.06 -0.05 -6.23
N GLY A 376 7.43 0.33 -5.00
CA GLY A 376 6.65 1.21 -4.15
C GLY A 376 7.16 2.65 -4.22
N ILE A 377 6.82 3.46 -3.23
CA ILE A 377 7.27 4.85 -3.16
C ILE A 377 8.72 4.95 -2.66
N GLU A 378 9.11 4.07 -1.74
CA GLU A 378 10.46 4.09 -1.16
C GLU A 378 11.39 3.04 -1.76
N LYS A 379 10.86 1.88 -2.19
CA LYS A 379 11.66 0.69 -2.54
C LYS A 379 11.24 0.03 -3.85
N CYS A 380 12.21 -0.46 -4.60
CA CYS A 380 12.05 -1.46 -5.66
C CYS A 380 12.14 -2.89 -5.09
N ALA A 381 11.46 -3.85 -5.70
CA ALA A 381 11.53 -5.27 -5.40
C ALA A 381 12.03 -6.07 -6.61
N TYR A 382 12.99 -6.96 -6.38
CA TYR A 382 13.66 -7.80 -7.37
C TYR A 382 13.44 -9.27 -7.04
N TYR A 383 13.24 -10.10 -8.06
CA TYR A 383 13.29 -11.55 -7.89
C TYR A 383 14.70 -11.95 -7.50
N ALA A 384 14.82 -12.88 -6.55
CA ALA A 384 16.09 -13.45 -6.14
C ALA A 384 15.98 -14.94 -5.79
N LEU A 385 17.11 -15.64 -5.83
CA LEU A 385 17.28 -17.01 -5.34
C LEU A 385 18.47 -17.05 -4.37
N ASP A 386 18.37 -17.85 -3.31
CA ASP A 386 19.57 -18.26 -2.56
C ASP A 386 20.35 -19.37 -3.29
N ASP A 387 21.45 -19.81 -2.69
CA ASP A 387 22.30 -20.88 -3.19
C ASP A 387 21.64 -22.28 -3.16
N GLN A 388 20.51 -22.43 -2.47
CA GLN A 388 19.67 -23.63 -2.53
C GLN A 388 18.49 -23.50 -3.49
N ASN A 389 18.43 -22.43 -4.29
CA ASN A 389 17.33 -22.09 -5.20
C ASN A 389 15.98 -21.84 -4.51
N ASN A 390 15.97 -21.42 -3.24
CA ASN A 390 14.74 -20.97 -2.60
C ASN A 390 14.36 -19.57 -3.14
N PRO A 391 13.09 -19.34 -3.50
CA PRO A 391 12.63 -18.03 -3.96
C PRO A 391 12.61 -16.96 -2.88
N LEU A 392 13.27 -15.84 -3.19
CA LEU A 392 13.40 -14.67 -2.32
C LEU A 392 12.98 -13.39 -3.05
N VAL A 393 12.75 -12.34 -2.27
CA VAL A 393 12.59 -10.97 -2.76
C VAL A 393 13.69 -10.13 -2.12
N ILE A 394 14.45 -9.43 -2.96
CA ILE A 394 15.43 -8.43 -2.53
C ILE A 394 14.84 -7.05 -2.82
N LYS A 395 14.90 -6.14 -1.85
CA LYS A 395 14.40 -4.77 -2.00
C LYS A 395 15.49 -3.74 -1.78
N GLU A 396 15.44 -2.69 -2.60
CA GLU A 396 16.40 -1.59 -2.59
C GLU A 396 15.67 -0.24 -2.51
N TYR A 397 16.17 0.69 -1.69
CA TYR A 397 15.64 2.06 -1.66
C TYR A 397 15.98 2.85 -2.93
N HIS A 398 15.00 3.54 -3.52
CA HIS A 398 15.22 4.42 -4.68
C HIS A 398 16.15 5.61 -4.36
N CYS A 399 16.06 6.14 -3.14
CA CYS A 399 16.78 7.32 -2.70
C CYS A 399 17.47 7.03 -1.35
N ILE A 400 18.79 6.96 -1.39
CA ILE A 400 19.64 6.68 -0.23
C ILE A 400 19.98 7.96 0.56
N GLY A 401 19.73 9.14 -0.01
CA GLY A 401 20.12 10.42 0.60
C GLY A 401 21.62 10.68 0.50
N ARG A 402 22.12 11.68 1.24
CA ARG A 402 23.56 12.00 1.31
C ARG A 402 24.28 11.29 2.45
N THR A 403 23.53 10.63 3.34
CA THR A 403 24.04 9.94 4.53
C THR A 403 24.37 8.49 4.25
N ASN A 404 25.01 7.82 5.21
CA ASN A 404 25.32 6.40 5.06
C ASN A 404 24.03 5.55 4.92
N PRO A 405 23.85 4.77 3.84
CA PRO A 405 22.67 3.91 3.64
C PRO A 405 22.47 2.89 4.75
N PHE A 406 23.55 2.43 5.38
CA PHE A 406 23.52 1.29 6.29
C PHE A 406 22.53 1.48 7.45
N GLU A 407 22.52 2.65 8.07
CA GLU A 407 21.65 2.93 9.22
C GLU A 407 20.16 2.91 8.82
N LYS A 408 19.82 3.37 7.61
CA LYS A 408 18.46 3.30 7.06
C LYS A 408 17.98 1.85 6.88
N TYR A 409 18.88 0.96 6.48
CA TYR A 409 18.55 -0.47 6.36
C TYR A 409 18.50 -1.19 7.72
N LEU A 410 19.32 -0.77 8.70
CA LEU A 410 19.19 -1.24 10.08
C LEU A 410 17.84 -0.87 10.68
N GLU A 411 17.37 0.36 10.45
CA GLU A 411 16.05 0.79 10.88
C GLU A 411 14.93 -0.03 10.19
N ALA A 412 15.10 -0.42 8.93
CA ALA A 412 14.14 -1.27 8.22
C ALA A 412 14.01 -2.67 8.83
N ILE A 413 15.13 -3.32 9.20
CA ILE A 413 15.07 -4.61 9.90
C ILE A 413 14.55 -4.46 11.33
N GLU A 414 14.87 -3.37 12.03
CA GLU A 414 14.32 -3.04 13.35
C GLU A 414 12.78 -2.97 13.31
N ILE A 415 12.21 -2.26 12.33
CA ILE A 415 10.75 -2.18 12.13
C ILE A 415 10.13 -3.58 11.97
N SER A 416 10.72 -4.43 11.14
CA SER A 416 10.22 -5.79 10.92
C SER A 416 10.34 -6.68 12.17
N THR A 417 11.45 -6.58 12.90
CA THR A 417 11.65 -7.30 14.17
C THR A 417 10.62 -6.90 15.22
N VAL A 418 10.34 -5.59 15.38
CA VAL A 418 9.33 -5.08 16.31
C VAL A 418 7.93 -5.56 15.93
N ALA A 419 7.56 -5.49 14.65
CA ALA A 419 6.28 -5.98 14.17
C ALA A 419 6.11 -7.50 14.41
N SER A 420 7.16 -8.27 14.13
CA SER A 420 7.19 -9.73 14.36
C SER A 420 7.07 -10.10 15.84
N PHE A 421 7.69 -9.34 16.75
CA PHE A 421 7.51 -9.52 18.19
C PHE A 421 6.04 -9.34 18.59
N LEU A 422 5.45 -8.21 18.18
CA LEU A 422 4.06 -7.87 18.53
C LEU A 422 3.06 -8.86 17.92
N SER A 423 3.34 -9.39 16.73
CA SER A 423 2.50 -10.39 16.08
C SER A 423 2.54 -11.73 16.80
N LYS A 424 3.72 -12.16 17.30
CA LYS A 424 3.86 -13.34 18.16
C LYS A 424 3.05 -13.18 19.45
N GLU A 425 3.17 -12.04 20.12
CA GLU A 425 2.39 -11.75 21.33
C GLU A 425 0.88 -11.75 21.07
N PHE A 426 0.43 -11.14 19.97
CA PHE A 426 -0.96 -11.17 19.54
C PHE A 426 -1.45 -12.61 19.33
N ASN A 427 -0.69 -13.42 18.58
CA ASN A 427 -1.02 -14.81 18.28
C ASN A 427 -1.06 -15.70 19.53
N LEU A 428 -0.20 -15.45 20.52
CA LEU A 428 -0.23 -16.14 21.80
C LEU A 428 -1.54 -15.88 22.54
N ILE A 429 -1.98 -14.62 22.59
CA ILE A 429 -3.22 -14.21 23.26
C ILE A 429 -4.47 -14.70 22.51
N THR A 430 -4.40 -14.79 21.18
CA THR A 430 -5.54 -15.16 20.33
C THR A 430 -5.64 -16.65 20.05
N LYS A 431 -4.62 -17.46 20.39
CA LYS A 431 -4.53 -18.91 20.12
C LYS A 431 -5.80 -19.70 20.47
N ARG A 432 -6.46 -19.38 21.59
CA ARG A 432 -7.67 -20.08 22.06
C ARG A 432 -8.99 -19.45 21.59
N LYS A 433 -8.94 -18.35 20.84
CA LYS A 433 -10.11 -17.50 20.50
C LYS A 433 -10.62 -17.67 19.06
N LYS A 434 -10.07 -18.62 18.29
CA LYS A 434 -10.39 -18.84 16.86
C LYS A 434 -10.32 -17.55 16.03
N ILE A 435 -9.29 -16.74 16.26
CA ILE A 435 -8.99 -15.53 15.48
C ILE A 435 -7.85 -15.88 14.53
N HIS A 436 -7.90 -15.38 13.30
CA HIS A 436 -6.83 -15.60 12.33
C HIS A 436 -5.48 -15.11 12.88
N LYS A 437 -4.41 -15.86 12.61
CA LYS A 437 -3.07 -15.45 13.02
C LYS A 437 -2.61 -14.25 12.19
N VAL A 438 -1.76 -13.42 12.78
CA VAL A 438 -1.06 -12.35 12.07
C VAL A 438 0.43 -12.63 12.17
N ASN A 439 1.09 -12.85 11.04
CA ASN A 439 2.51 -13.13 10.96
C ASN A 439 3.17 -12.11 10.03
N PHE A 440 4.45 -11.85 10.27
CA PHE A 440 5.29 -11.05 9.38
C PHE A 440 6.41 -11.92 8.81
N LEU A 441 6.84 -11.59 7.58
CA LEU A 441 8.03 -12.18 6.99
C LEU A 441 9.28 -11.81 7.81
N ASP A 442 10.22 -12.75 7.88
CA ASP A 442 11.54 -12.51 8.45
C ASP A 442 12.38 -11.69 7.46
N VAL A 443 12.69 -10.45 7.82
CA VAL A 443 13.42 -9.50 6.98
C VAL A 443 14.85 -9.37 7.50
N LYS A 444 15.82 -9.52 6.60
CA LYS A 444 17.24 -9.39 6.90
C LYS A 444 17.87 -8.28 6.07
N LEU A 445 18.97 -7.73 6.55
CA LEU A 445 19.79 -6.75 5.84
C LEU A 445 20.88 -7.48 5.08
N LEU A 446 20.93 -7.32 3.76
CA LEU A 446 22.00 -7.85 2.90
C LEU A 446 22.98 -6.74 2.54
N ARG A 447 24.26 -6.94 2.84
CA ARG A 447 25.38 -6.11 2.37
C ARG A 447 26.16 -6.86 1.29
N THR A 448 26.43 -6.22 0.16
CA THR A 448 27.22 -6.76 -0.96
C THR A 448 28.44 -5.87 -1.23
N GLY A 449 29.58 -6.47 -1.60
CA GLY A 449 30.80 -5.75 -1.98
C GLY A 449 31.91 -5.80 -0.92
N ALA A 450 33.18 -5.68 -1.37
CA ALA A 450 34.34 -5.42 -0.52
C ALA A 450 34.62 -3.90 -0.43
N VAL A 451 35.47 -3.53 0.51
CA VAL A 451 35.41 -2.33 1.36
C VAL A 451 35.25 -0.95 0.69
N ASP A 452 35.36 -0.69 -0.63
CA ASP A 452 35.69 0.72 -0.99
C ASP A 452 34.97 1.40 -2.17
N LEU A 453 34.28 0.73 -3.10
CA LEU A 453 33.66 1.50 -4.22
C LEU A 453 32.29 1.01 -4.74
N HIS A 454 31.78 -0.15 -4.30
CA HIS A 454 30.48 -0.67 -4.75
C HIS A 454 29.71 -1.38 -3.61
N THR A 455 29.84 -0.92 -2.36
CA THR A 455 29.04 -1.47 -1.27
C THR A 455 27.57 -1.13 -1.50
N ARG A 456 26.72 -2.14 -1.69
CA ARG A 456 25.26 -1.98 -1.78
C ARG A 456 24.59 -2.67 -0.61
N TYR A 457 23.44 -2.14 -0.24
CA TYR A 457 22.63 -2.62 0.86
C TYR A 457 21.23 -2.90 0.35
N TYR A 458 20.62 -3.95 0.87
CA TYR A 458 19.27 -4.37 0.53
C TYR A 458 18.56 -4.91 1.77
N THR A 459 17.24 -4.96 1.74
CA THR A 459 16.48 -5.87 2.59
C THR A 459 16.15 -7.14 1.82
N ILE A 460 16.21 -8.30 2.47
CA ILE A 460 15.88 -9.59 1.88
C ILE A 460 14.83 -10.32 2.72
N GLU A 461 13.85 -10.93 2.04
CA GLU A 461 12.75 -11.68 2.64
C GLU A 461 12.32 -12.84 1.73
N SER A 462 11.58 -13.81 2.28
CA SER A 462 11.00 -14.91 1.49
C SER A 462 9.95 -14.38 0.51
N ARG A 463 9.90 -14.96 -0.69
CA ARG A 463 8.87 -14.60 -1.66
C ARG A 463 7.50 -15.13 -1.22
N LEU A 464 6.51 -14.25 -1.17
CA LEU A 464 5.12 -14.62 -0.94
C LEU A 464 4.61 -15.47 -2.11
N GLN A 465 4.07 -16.65 -1.79
CA GLN A 465 3.43 -17.52 -2.78
C GLN A 465 1.99 -17.03 -3.02
N ASN A 466 1.54 -17.05 -4.28
CA ASN A 466 0.23 -16.58 -4.78
C ASN A 466 0.14 -15.08 -5.11
N SER A 467 -0.52 -14.77 -6.22
CA SER A 467 -0.73 -13.42 -6.80
C SER A 467 -1.73 -12.53 -6.03
N GLY A 468 -2.00 -12.85 -4.76
CA GLY A 468 -3.00 -12.18 -3.92
C GLY A 468 -2.45 -11.08 -3.01
N TYR A 469 -1.33 -10.44 -3.37
CA TYR A 469 -0.76 -9.37 -2.56
C TYR A 469 -1.73 -8.20 -2.42
N LYS A 470 -1.99 -7.79 -1.19
CA LYS A 470 -2.93 -6.73 -0.84
C LYS A 470 -2.33 -5.82 0.21
N ARG A 471 -2.62 -4.53 0.09
CA ARG A 471 -2.53 -3.59 1.21
C ARG A 471 -3.92 -3.53 1.86
N PHE A 472 -3.98 -3.74 3.17
CA PHE A 472 -5.24 -3.75 3.95
C PHE A 472 -5.50 -2.40 4.61
N ASN A 473 -4.45 -1.76 5.12
CA ASN A 473 -4.46 -0.38 5.55
C ASN A 473 -3.12 0.30 5.24
N ALA A 474 -3.10 1.62 5.32
CA ALA A 474 -1.92 2.46 5.10
C ALA A 474 -1.51 3.19 6.40
N ASN A 475 -0.24 3.60 6.49
CA ASN A 475 0.24 4.44 7.59
C ASN A 475 -0.42 5.83 7.63
N THR A 476 -1.09 6.26 6.57
CA THR A 476 -1.89 7.49 6.52
C THR A 476 -3.25 7.36 7.21
N GLY A 477 -3.60 6.15 7.67
CA GLY A 477 -4.85 5.84 8.36
C GLY A 477 -5.94 5.25 7.46
N ILE A 478 -5.73 5.24 6.15
CA ILE A 478 -6.70 4.74 5.17
C ILE A 478 -6.77 3.21 5.23
N ILE A 479 -7.98 2.67 5.41
CA ILE A 479 -8.28 1.24 5.32
C ILE A 479 -8.71 0.96 3.88
N THR A 480 -7.86 0.26 3.13
CA THR A 480 -8.07 -0.12 1.72
C THR A 480 -8.91 -1.39 1.58
N GLU A 481 -8.72 -2.36 2.47
CA GLU A 481 -9.54 -3.58 2.53
C GLU A 481 -9.77 -3.97 3.99
N LEU A 482 -11.01 -3.83 4.46
CA LEU A 482 -11.33 -4.05 5.87
C LEU A 482 -11.16 -5.53 6.25
N ARG A 483 -10.27 -5.79 7.22
CA ARG A 483 -10.14 -7.06 7.92
C ARG A 483 -10.15 -6.81 9.42
N HIS A 484 -11.21 -7.28 10.09
CA HIS A 484 -11.38 -7.05 11.53
C HIS A 484 -10.17 -7.51 12.36
N THR A 485 -9.53 -8.61 11.99
CA THR A 485 -8.34 -9.13 12.68
C THR A 485 -7.17 -8.17 12.59
N LEU A 486 -6.92 -7.57 11.42
CA LEU A 486 -5.80 -6.66 11.19
C LEU A 486 -6.02 -5.32 11.91
N GLU A 487 -7.25 -4.79 11.88
CA GLU A 487 -7.60 -3.58 12.63
C GLU A 487 -7.52 -3.81 14.15
N ALA A 488 -7.88 -5.01 14.62
CA ALA A 488 -7.73 -5.37 16.01
C ALA A 488 -6.26 -5.61 16.40
N PHE A 489 -5.43 -6.11 15.48
CA PHE A 489 -3.98 -6.25 15.68
C PHE A 489 -3.32 -4.88 15.84
N ALA A 490 -3.61 -3.92 14.95
CA ALA A 490 -3.12 -2.55 15.09
C ALA A 490 -3.51 -1.96 16.46
N HIS A 491 -4.79 -2.04 16.84
CA HIS A 491 -5.25 -1.58 18.17
C HIS A 491 -4.57 -2.33 19.32
N PHE A 492 -4.37 -3.64 19.20
CA PHE A 492 -3.63 -4.42 20.18
C PHE A 492 -2.22 -3.89 20.36
N THR A 493 -1.48 -3.58 19.28
CA THR A 493 -0.11 -3.05 19.40
C THR A 493 -0.07 -1.73 20.17
N TYR A 494 -1.03 -0.84 19.93
CA TYR A 494 -1.19 0.40 20.69
C TYR A 494 -1.43 0.15 22.18
N LYS A 495 -2.37 -0.73 22.52
CA LYS A 495 -2.70 -1.03 23.92
C LYS A 495 -1.58 -1.80 24.64
N TYR A 496 -1.02 -2.82 23.98
CA TYR A 496 0.03 -3.67 24.54
C TYR A 496 1.29 -2.88 24.85
N THR A 497 1.64 -1.89 24.01
CA THR A 497 2.80 -1.01 24.25
C THR A 497 2.50 0.19 25.16
N ASN A 498 1.30 0.26 25.75
CA ASN A 498 0.80 1.37 26.57
C ASN A 498 0.88 2.73 25.84
N GLY A 499 0.45 2.74 24.58
CA GLY A 499 0.40 3.91 23.72
C GLY A 499 1.75 4.38 23.18
N TYR A 500 2.81 3.60 23.35
CA TYR A 500 4.15 3.95 22.85
C TYR A 500 4.23 3.92 21.33
N LEU A 501 3.62 2.92 20.69
CA LEU A 501 3.61 2.78 19.25
C LEU A 501 2.34 2.10 18.72
N VAL A 502 2.11 2.17 17.42
CA VAL A 502 1.12 1.37 16.69
C VAL A 502 1.72 0.87 15.38
N VAL A 503 1.51 -0.41 15.08
CA VAL A 503 1.90 -1.01 13.80
C VAL A 503 0.79 -0.76 12.77
N CYS A 504 1.17 -0.21 11.63
CA CYS A 504 0.30 0.17 10.50
C CYS A 504 0.92 -0.28 9.17
N ASP A 505 0.34 0.16 8.06
CA ASP A 505 0.71 -0.24 6.68
C ASP A 505 0.70 -1.78 6.54
N LEU A 506 -0.40 -2.39 6.99
CA LEU A 506 -0.55 -3.84 7.00
C LEU A 506 -0.80 -4.31 5.57
N GLN A 507 0.18 -5.00 4.99
CA GLN A 507 0.16 -5.47 3.61
C GLN A 507 0.85 -6.83 3.47
N GLY A 508 0.39 -7.65 2.52
CA GLY A 508 0.87 -9.01 2.31
C GLY A 508 -0.22 -9.89 1.70
N ILE A 509 -0.28 -11.16 2.11
CA ILE A 509 -1.27 -12.13 1.63
C ILE A 509 -2.17 -12.62 2.76
N GLU A 510 -3.40 -12.99 2.38
CA GLU A 510 -4.37 -13.67 3.24
C GLU A 510 -4.38 -15.17 2.86
N LEU A 511 -4.08 -16.01 3.84
CA LEU A 511 -4.10 -17.47 3.76
C LEU A 511 -5.26 -18.01 4.61
N ASP A 512 -5.58 -19.30 4.47
CA ASP A 512 -6.61 -19.91 5.29
C ASP A 512 -6.22 -19.87 6.78
N GLY A 513 -6.98 -19.10 7.56
CA GLY A 513 -6.76 -18.91 9.00
C GLY A 513 -5.58 -18.02 9.41
N GLU A 514 -4.85 -17.39 8.48
CA GLU A 514 -3.75 -16.49 8.82
C GLU A 514 -3.45 -15.40 7.78
N PHE A 515 -2.81 -14.32 8.25
CA PHE A 515 -2.23 -13.28 7.41
C PHE A 515 -0.71 -13.38 7.45
N LEU A 516 -0.08 -13.33 6.28
CA LEU A 516 1.36 -13.25 6.15
C LEU A 516 1.74 -11.91 5.53
N LEU A 517 2.27 -11.02 6.38
CA LEU A 517 2.48 -9.60 6.09
C LEU A 517 3.96 -9.26 5.91
N THR A 518 4.25 -8.11 5.29
CA THR A 518 5.60 -7.58 5.11
C THR A 518 5.57 -6.05 5.04
N ASP A 519 6.75 -5.42 5.09
CA ASP A 519 6.95 -3.97 5.05
C ASP A 519 5.96 -3.15 5.92
N PRO A 520 5.84 -3.44 7.23
CA PRO A 520 5.00 -2.62 8.10
C PRO A 520 5.58 -1.22 8.26
N ALA A 521 4.72 -0.28 8.66
CA ALA A 521 5.10 1.01 9.21
C ALA A 521 4.79 1.06 10.71
N ILE A 522 5.49 1.92 11.46
CA ILE A 522 5.24 2.10 12.89
C ILE A 522 5.14 3.58 13.21
N HIS A 523 4.00 4.01 13.74
CA HIS A 523 3.92 5.30 14.41
C HIS A 523 4.36 5.14 15.84
N CYS A 524 5.27 5.99 16.31
CA CYS A 524 5.87 5.92 17.64
C CYS A 524 5.94 7.31 18.26
N VAL A 525 5.82 7.38 19.59
CA VAL A 525 5.98 8.66 20.30
C VAL A 525 7.40 9.23 20.22
N ASP A 526 8.41 8.40 19.87
CA ASP A 526 9.76 8.86 19.55
C ASP A 526 9.81 9.26 18.06
N PRO A 527 9.98 10.56 17.73
CA PRO A 527 9.97 11.03 16.35
C PRO A 527 11.23 10.64 15.55
N LEU A 528 12.31 10.22 16.23
CA LEU A 528 13.60 9.88 15.62
C LEU A 528 13.82 8.37 15.49
N ARG A 529 12.73 7.62 15.29
CA ARG A 529 12.74 6.17 15.14
C ARG A 529 11.75 5.72 14.08
N PHE A 530 12.01 4.59 13.42
CA PHE A 530 11.13 3.96 12.42
C PHE A 530 10.89 4.77 11.14
N GLY A 531 11.83 5.64 10.80
CA GLY A 531 11.97 6.26 9.50
C GLY A 531 10.90 7.27 9.14
N ARG A 532 10.82 7.56 7.84
CA ARG A 532 9.95 8.61 7.29
C ARG A 532 8.47 8.30 7.45
N THR A 533 8.11 7.03 7.56
CA THR A 533 6.73 6.56 7.70
C THR A 533 6.18 6.72 9.12
N ASN A 534 7.01 7.00 10.12
CA ASN A 534 6.61 7.34 11.48
C ASN A 534 6.16 8.81 11.59
N PHE A 535 4.85 9.04 11.73
CA PHE A 535 4.27 10.38 11.90
C PHE A 535 4.13 10.79 13.38
N GLY A 536 4.87 10.15 14.28
CA GLY A 536 4.92 10.56 15.67
C GLY A 536 3.63 10.29 16.44
N LYS A 537 3.49 10.99 17.56
CA LYS A 537 2.28 10.99 18.38
C LYS A 537 1.06 11.54 17.62
N GLU A 538 1.27 12.53 16.78
CA GLU A 538 0.25 13.12 15.92
C GLU A 538 -0.27 12.10 14.90
N GLY A 539 0.61 11.27 14.34
CA GLY A 539 0.25 10.13 13.49
C GLY A 539 -0.63 9.12 14.21
N ILE A 540 -0.24 8.73 15.43
CA ILE A 540 -1.07 7.85 16.27
C ILE A 540 -2.47 8.44 16.45
N ASN A 541 -2.57 9.73 16.77
CA ASN A 541 -3.85 10.39 17.03
C ASN A 541 -4.69 10.57 15.77
N GLN A 542 -4.10 11.11 14.70
CA GLN A 542 -4.83 11.55 13.50
C GLN A 542 -5.04 10.43 12.49
N CYS A 543 -4.03 9.56 12.28
CA CYS A 543 -4.12 8.49 11.30
C CYS A 543 -4.76 7.23 11.89
N PHE A 544 -4.43 6.87 13.13
CA PHE A 544 -4.96 5.66 13.75
C PHE A 544 -6.19 5.91 14.62
N LEU A 545 -6.05 6.62 15.75
CA LEU A 545 -7.13 6.73 16.75
C LEU A 545 -8.38 7.44 16.23
N ALA A 546 -8.23 8.47 15.39
CA ALA A 546 -9.36 9.18 14.80
C ALA A 546 -10.12 8.35 13.75
N ASN A 547 -9.47 7.37 13.12
CA ASN A 547 -10.08 6.55 12.06
C ASN A 547 -10.57 5.19 12.58
N HIS A 548 -9.92 4.64 13.62
CA HIS A 548 -10.20 3.30 14.13
C HIS A 548 -11.56 3.19 14.83
N LYS A 549 -12.36 2.20 14.42
CA LYS A 549 -13.57 1.76 15.12
C LYS A 549 -13.37 0.35 15.66
N CYS A 550 -13.58 0.19 16.97
CA CYS A 550 -13.50 -1.12 17.61
C CYS A 550 -14.50 -2.09 16.99
N ASN A 551 -13.98 -3.20 16.46
CA ASN A 551 -14.76 -4.30 15.92
C ASN A 551 -14.96 -5.43 16.95
N GLU A 552 -15.62 -6.52 16.56
CA GLU A 552 -15.90 -7.66 17.42
C GLU A 552 -14.65 -8.34 17.99
N ILE A 553 -13.53 -8.32 17.26
CA ILE A 553 -12.26 -8.87 17.76
C ILE A 553 -11.66 -7.95 18.82
N CYS A 554 -11.71 -6.63 18.61
CA CYS A 554 -11.31 -5.65 19.63
C CYS A 554 -12.08 -5.86 20.95
N LYS A 555 -13.39 -6.09 20.86
CA LYS A 555 -14.27 -6.40 22.01
C LYS A 555 -13.91 -7.73 22.66
N LYS A 556 -13.71 -8.81 21.88
CA LYS A 556 -13.24 -10.13 22.38
C LYS A 556 -11.87 -10.06 23.07
N LEU A 557 -11.04 -9.10 22.69
CA LEU A 557 -9.73 -8.82 23.30
C LEU A 557 -9.81 -7.76 24.43
N ARG A 558 -10.99 -7.17 24.68
CA ARG A 558 -11.25 -6.12 25.69
C ARG A 558 -10.41 -4.84 25.51
N LEU A 559 -10.00 -4.54 24.28
CA LEU A 559 -9.13 -3.40 23.95
C LEU A 559 -9.81 -2.03 24.18
N ASN A 560 -11.14 -1.99 24.12
CA ASN A 560 -11.96 -0.77 24.23
C ASN A 560 -12.06 -0.18 25.64
N SER A 561 -11.60 -0.90 26.67
CA SER A 561 -11.68 -0.40 28.04
C SER A 561 -10.64 0.71 28.30
N SER A 562 -11.09 1.82 28.89
CA SER A 562 -10.27 2.94 29.39
C SER A 562 -9.53 2.61 30.68
N ASN A 563 -9.64 1.37 31.18
CA ASN A 563 -8.91 0.94 32.35
C ASN A 563 -7.41 0.87 32.03
N SER A 564 -6.66 1.78 32.65
CA SER A 564 -5.19 1.77 32.78
C SER A 564 -4.63 0.47 33.39
N LYS A 565 -5.50 -0.46 33.81
CA LYS A 565 -5.18 -1.84 34.13
C LYS A 565 -5.43 -2.76 32.92
N PHE A 566 -4.73 -2.54 31.81
CA PHE A 566 -4.45 -3.63 30.87
C PHE A 566 -3.38 -4.56 31.48
N ARG A 567 -3.64 -5.09 32.69
CA ARG A 567 -2.95 -6.29 33.17
C ARG A 567 -3.64 -7.45 32.48
N LEU A 568 -3.08 -7.91 31.36
CA LEU A 568 -3.16 -9.33 31.08
C LEU A 568 -2.71 -10.03 32.36
N ASN A 569 -3.51 -10.95 32.91
CA ASN A 569 -3.14 -11.76 34.07
C ASN A 569 -1.95 -12.67 33.69
N PHE A 570 -0.76 -12.11 33.54
CA PHE A 570 0.48 -12.82 33.27
C PHE A 570 0.91 -13.69 34.45
N GLU A 571 0.36 -13.46 35.65
CA GLU A 571 0.55 -14.35 36.81
C GLU A 571 -0.04 -15.75 36.60
N SER A 572 -0.97 -15.93 35.64
CA SER A 572 -1.59 -17.24 35.36
C SER A 572 -0.88 -18.06 34.29
N LEU A 573 0.21 -17.56 33.71
CA LEU A 573 1.02 -18.26 32.68
C LEU A 573 2.42 -18.65 33.13
N ASN A 574 2.82 -18.36 34.38
CA ASN A 574 4.01 -18.92 35.01
C ASN A 574 3.75 -20.36 35.49
N LEU A 575 3.59 -21.29 34.54
CA LEU A 575 3.87 -22.70 34.78
C LEU A 575 5.39 -22.88 34.75
N PHE A 576 6.04 -22.52 35.86
CA PHE A 576 7.26 -23.12 36.44
C PHE A 576 7.72 -22.20 37.58
N LYS A 577 7.16 -22.44 38.77
CA LYS A 577 7.82 -22.09 40.05
C LYS A 577 8.71 -23.26 40.44
N GLY A 578 9.94 -22.96 40.83
CA GLY A 578 10.89 -23.87 41.48
C GLY A 578 12.30 -23.53 41.00
N CYS A 579 13.28 -23.18 41.82
CA CYS A 579 13.44 -23.11 43.27
C CYS A 579 14.54 -22.07 43.55
N PHE A 580 14.42 -21.38 44.69
CA PHE A 580 15.43 -20.59 45.43
C PHE A 580 16.39 -19.68 44.66
#